data_AF-A0A8C3XRM1-F1
#
_entry.id   AF-A0A8C3XRM1-F1
#
_cell.length_a   1.000
_cell.length_b   1.000
_cell.length_c   1.000
_cell.angle_alpha   90.00
_cell.angle_beta   90.00
_cell.angle_gamma   90.00
#
_symmetry.space_group_name_H-M   'P 1'
#
loop_
_entity.id
_entity.type
_entity.pdbx_description
1 polymer ?
#
loop_
_entity_poly.entity_id
_entity_poly.type
_entity_poly.pdbx_seq_one_letter_code
_entity_poly.pdbx_strand_id
1 'polypeptide(L)'
;MTPVARQEVLGLYRRIFRIAKKWQSASGQMEDTIKEKQYIINEAKTLFQKNKDIHLPPLGLAPQRGRAFRNQEKLRKLSKPAYLRSYDEVS
;
A
#
# COMPACT_ATOMS: atom_id res chain seq x y z
N MET A 1 5.15 1.82 9.23
CA MET A 1 3.80 1.81 8.63
C MET A 1 3.21 3.19 8.78
N THR A 2 2.96 3.92 7.69
CA THR A 2 2.26 5.20 7.78
C THR A 2 0.80 4.96 8.18
N PRO A 3 0.13 5.88 8.90
CA PRO A 3 -1.26 5.69 9.32
C PRO A 3 -2.21 5.49 8.13
N VAL A 4 -1.96 6.16 7.00
CA VAL A 4 -2.72 6.03 5.75
C VAL A 4 -2.57 4.62 5.16
N ALA A 5 -1.34 4.12 5.00
CA ALA A 5 -1.11 2.76 4.50
C ALA A 5 -1.73 1.69 5.42
N ARG A 6 -1.71 1.90 6.74
CA ARG A 6 -2.39 1.01 7.70
C ARG A 6 -3.90 0.98 7.48
N GLN A 7 -4.53 2.14 7.23
CA GLN A 7 -5.96 2.22 6.99
C GLN A 7 -6.36 1.51 5.69
N GLU A 8 -5.60 1.70 4.61
CA GLU A 8 -5.84 1.03 3.33
C GLU A 8 -5.70 -0.49 3.45
N VAL A 9 -4.60 -0.96 4.06
CA VAL A 9 -4.36 -2.38 4.33
C VAL A 9 -5.53 -2.97 5.12
N LEU A 10 -5.89 -2.36 6.26
CA LEU A 10 -7.02 -2.83 7.07
C LEU A 10 -8.36 -2.76 6.31
N GLY A 11 -8.56 -1.77 5.45
CA GLY A 11 -9.73 -1.64 4.59
C GLY A 11 -9.85 -2.81 3.60
N LEU A 12 -8.74 -3.16 2.96
CA LEU A 12 -8.64 -4.28 2.03
C LEU A 12 -8.93 -5.61 2.74
N TYR A 13 -8.34 -5.85 3.91
CA TYR A 13 -8.63 -7.06 4.69
C TYR A 13 -10.09 -7.15 5.13
N ARG A 14 -10.71 -6.05 5.58
CA ARG A 14 -12.14 -6.04 5.90
C ARG A 14 -13.00 -6.38 4.68
N ARG A 15 -12.61 -5.94 3.49
CA ARG A 15 -13.31 -6.30 2.23
C ARG A 15 -13.20 -7.80 1.97
N ILE A 16 -12.02 -8.40 2.13
CA ILE A 16 -11.82 -9.86 1.98
C ILE A 16 -12.74 -10.62 2.94
N PHE A 17 -12.78 -10.26 4.22
CA PHE A 17 -13.66 -10.95 5.18
C PHE A 17 -15.15 -10.81 4.85
N ARG A 18 -15.59 -9.67 4.31
CA ARG A 18 -16.97 -9.51 3.82
C ARG A 18 -17.27 -10.41 2.63
N ILE A 19 -16.33 -10.56 1.70
CA ILE A 19 -16.45 -11.47 0.56
C ILE A 19 -16.53 -12.91 1.07
N ALA A 20 -15.61 -13.33 1.93
CA ALA A 20 -15.62 -14.67 2.53
C ALA A 20 -16.96 -14.99 3.22
N LYS A 21 -17.57 -14.02 3.91
CA LYS A 21 -18.89 -14.20 4.56
C LYS A 21 -20.01 -14.48 3.55
N LYS A 22 -19.98 -13.82 2.38
CA LYS A 22 -20.96 -14.00 1.30
C LYS A 22 -20.57 -15.10 0.31
N TRP A 23 -19.42 -15.73 0.47
CA TRP A 23 -18.90 -16.72 -0.45
C TRP A 23 -19.81 -17.95 -0.51
N GLN A 24 -19.96 -18.50 -1.71
CA GLN A 24 -20.63 -19.76 -2.00
C GLN A 24 -19.79 -20.47 -3.05
N SER A 25 -19.53 -21.77 -2.87
CA SER A 25 -18.73 -22.52 -3.84
C SER A 25 -19.51 -22.72 -5.13
N ALA A 26 -18.81 -22.70 -6.26
CA ALA A 26 -19.38 -22.94 -7.58
C ALA A 26 -19.95 -24.37 -7.72
N SER A 27 -19.48 -25.32 -6.90
CA SER A 27 -19.99 -26.69 -6.88
C SER A 27 -21.39 -26.79 -6.26
N GLY A 28 -21.86 -25.75 -5.55
CA GLY A 28 -23.09 -25.78 -4.78
C GLY A 28 -23.03 -26.68 -3.53
N GLN A 29 -21.90 -27.35 -3.29
CA GLN A 29 -21.71 -28.21 -2.14
C GLN A 29 -21.38 -27.40 -0.89
N MET A 30 -21.96 -27.82 0.25
CA MET A 30 -21.78 -27.13 1.52
C MET A 30 -20.37 -27.35 2.09
N GLU A 31 -19.84 -28.58 2.02
CA GLU A 31 -18.45 -28.89 2.42
C GLU A 31 -17.42 -28.01 1.70
N ASP A 32 -17.54 -27.89 0.37
CA ASP A 32 -16.63 -27.06 -0.43
C ASP A 32 -16.74 -25.58 -0.03
N THR A 33 -17.96 -25.09 0.16
CA THR A 33 -18.20 -23.71 0.62
C THR A 33 -17.55 -23.45 1.98
N ILE A 34 -17.63 -24.39 2.93
CA ILE A 34 -17.01 -24.26 4.25
C ILE A 34 -15.48 -24.30 4.14
N LYS A 35 -14.94 -25.24 3.37
CA LYS A 35 -13.50 -25.40 3.16
C LYS A 35 -12.87 -24.18 2.49
N GLU A 36 -13.50 -23.67 1.42
CA GLU A 36 -13.05 -22.48 0.71
C GLU A 36 -13.14 -21.22 1.59
N LYS A 37 -14.22 -21.05 2.35
CA LYS A 37 -14.34 -19.95 3.33
C LYS A 37 -13.20 -19.98 4.34
N GLN A 38 -12.94 -21.15 4.90
CA GLN A 38 -11.88 -21.34 5.88
C GLN A 38 -10.51 -21.06 5.27
N TYR A 39 -10.30 -21.49 4.03
CA TYR A 39 -9.10 -21.21 3.26
C TYR A 39 -8.88 -19.71 3.06
N ILE A 40 -9.89 -18.98 2.56
CA ILE A 40 -9.79 -17.51 2.35
C ILE A 40 -9.43 -16.79 3.66
N ILE A 41 -10.04 -17.18 4.78
CA ILE A 41 -9.78 -16.58 6.09
C ILE A 41 -8.34 -16.85 6.54
N ASN A 42 -7.88 -18.09 6.42
CA ASN A 42 -6.56 -18.51 6.87
C ASN A 42 -5.45 -17.89 6.01
N GLU A 43 -5.63 -17.89 4.69
CA GLU A 43 -4.68 -17.29 3.76
C GLU A 43 -4.58 -15.78 3.99
N ALA A 44 -5.72 -15.09 4.15
CA ALA A 44 -5.73 -13.66 4.45
C ALA A 44 -4.98 -13.34 5.76
N LYS A 45 -5.22 -14.10 6.84
CA LYS A 45 -4.49 -13.95 8.10
C LYS A 45 -2.99 -14.18 7.93
N THR A 46 -2.62 -15.22 7.17
CA THR A 46 -1.23 -15.59 6.92
C THR A 46 -0.51 -14.49 6.13
N LEU A 47 -1.14 -13.97 5.08
CA LEU A 47 -0.61 -12.86 4.30
C LEU A 47 -0.47 -11.60 5.16
N PHE A 48 -1.43 -11.29 6.04
CA PHE A 48 -1.33 -10.11 6.91
C PHE A 48 -0.14 -10.23 7.86
N GLN A 49 0.04 -11.40 8.46
CA GLN A 49 1.15 -11.67 9.36
C GLN A 49 2.49 -11.62 8.64
N LYS A 50 2.60 -12.21 7.44
CA LYS A 50 3.82 -12.18 6.62
C LYS A 50 4.24 -10.75 6.24
N ASN A 51 3.27 -9.86 5.98
CA ASN A 51 3.53 -8.49 5.56
C ASN A 51 3.62 -7.49 6.73
N LYS A 52 3.55 -7.95 8.00
CA LYS A 52 3.54 -7.10 9.19
C LYS A 52 4.78 -6.22 9.29
N ASP A 53 5.94 -6.78 8.97
CA ASP A 53 7.24 -6.14 9.15
C ASP A 53 7.74 -5.47 7.86
N ILE A 54 6.89 -5.35 6.84
CA ILE A 54 7.18 -4.55 5.64
C ILE A 54 7.11 -3.08 6.04
N HIS A 55 8.24 -2.61 6.57
CA HIS A 55 8.51 -1.21 6.87
C HIS A 55 9.10 -0.49 5.66
N LEU A 56 8.79 -0.94 4.43
CA LEU A 56 9.24 -0.24 3.24
C LEU A 56 8.66 1.18 3.30
N PRO A 57 9.50 2.23 3.40
CA PRO A 57 9.01 3.59 3.26
C PRO A 57 8.33 3.66 1.89
N PRO A 58 7.14 4.27 1.77
CA PRO A 58 6.44 4.34 0.50
C PRO A 58 7.36 5.03 -0.52
N LEU A 59 7.98 4.22 -1.39
CA LEU A 59 8.67 4.62 -2.61
C LEU A 59 9.46 5.93 -2.51
N GLY A 60 10.41 6.09 -1.59
CA GLY A 60 11.33 7.26 -1.59
C GLY A 60 10.69 8.66 -1.56
N LEU A 61 9.37 8.76 -1.37
CA LEU A 61 8.64 10.01 -1.23
C LEU A 61 8.51 10.26 0.27
N ALA A 62 9.64 10.55 0.92
CA ALA A 62 9.59 11.25 2.19
C ALA A 62 8.58 12.41 2.03
N PRO A 63 7.63 12.62 2.96
CA PRO A 63 6.67 13.70 2.81
C PRO A 63 7.44 15.01 2.64
N GLN A 64 7.38 15.57 1.43
CA GLN A 64 8.07 16.80 1.00
C GLN A 64 7.48 18.05 1.67
N ARG A 65 7.01 17.96 2.90
CA ARG A 65 6.25 19.01 3.56
C ARG A 65 6.63 19.13 5.02
N GLY A 66 7.71 19.88 5.23
CA GLY A 66 8.10 20.46 6.51
C GLY A 66 8.90 21.75 6.27
N ARG A 67 8.86 22.71 7.21
CA ARG A 67 9.61 23.99 7.09
C ARG A 67 11.11 23.78 6.84
N ALA A 68 11.68 22.67 7.34
CA ALA A 68 13.07 22.29 7.15
C ALA A 68 13.46 21.95 5.69
N PHE A 69 12.49 21.53 4.85
CA PHE A 69 12.76 21.18 3.45
C PHE A 69 12.87 22.40 2.53
N ARG A 70 12.34 23.57 2.92
CA ARG A 70 12.40 24.79 2.09
C ARG A 70 13.83 25.24 1.82
N ASN A 71 14.72 25.11 2.81
CA ASN A 71 16.12 25.50 2.66
C ASN A 71 16.88 24.51 1.78
N GLN A 72 16.63 23.21 1.94
CA GLN A 72 17.20 22.18 1.06
C GLN A 72 16.65 22.28 -0.36
N GLU A 73 15.37 22.58 -0.57
CA GLU A 73 14.81 22.82 -1.91
C GLU A 73 15.41 24.06 -2.57
N LYS A 74 15.61 25.15 -1.82
CA LYS A 74 16.31 26.34 -2.31
C LYS A 74 17.74 25.99 -2.74
N LEU A 75 18.50 25.29 -1.88
CA LEU A 75 19.85 24.84 -2.21
C LEU A 75 19.84 23.91 -3.43
N ARG A 76 18.89 22.97 -3.50
CA ARG A 76 18.74 22.04 -4.64
C ARG A 76 18.43 22.76 -5.94
N LYS A 77 17.61 23.81 -5.91
CA LYS A 77 17.29 24.66 -7.07
C LYS A 77 18.52 25.46 -7.52
N LEU A 78 19.28 26.01 -6.58
CA LEU A 78 20.51 26.75 -6.85
C LEU A 78 21.64 25.84 -7.34
N SER A 79 21.71 24.61 -6.84
CA SER A 79 22.72 23.62 -7.19
C SER A 79 22.29 22.73 -8.36
N LYS A 80 21.18 23.02 -9.05
CA LYS A 80 20.81 22.29 -10.27
C LYS A 80 21.89 22.57 -11.34
N PRO A 81 22.65 21.56 -11.77
CA PRO A 81 23.64 21.76 -12.81
C PRO A 81 22.95 22.06 -14.14
N ALA A 82 23.60 22.84 -15.00
CA ALA A 82 23.00 23.45 -16.19
C ALA A 82 22.30 22.45 -17.14
N TYR A 83 22.73 21.19 -17.14
CA TYR A 83 22.18 20.11 -17.98
C TYR A 83 20.81 19.59 -17.54
N LEU A 84 20.32 19.91 -16.34
CA LEU A 84 18.99 19.53 -15.89
C LEU A 84 17.91 20.57 -16.26
N ARG A 85 18.32 21.74 -16.74
CA ARG A 85 17.46 22.91 -16.97
C ARG A 85 16.71 22.84 -18.31
N SER A 86 17.20 22.04 -19.25
CA SER A 86 16.62 21.84 -20.59
C SER A 86 15.39 20.92 -20.64
N TYR A 87 15.08 20.22 -19.55
CA TYR A 87 13.91 19.31 -19.49
C TYR A 87 12.63 20.01 -19.01
N ASP A 88 12.74 21.17 -18.35
CA ASP A 88 11.60 21.89 -17.79
C ASP A 88 10.95 22.87 -18.82
N GLU A 89 11.51 23.05 -20.02
CA GLU A 89 10.98 23.94 -21.08
C GLU A 89 10.06 23.23 -22.10
N VAL A 90 9.82 21.92 -21.93
CA VAL A 90 8.93 21.11 -22.80
C VAL A 90 7.81 20.50 -21.97
N SER A 91 6.87 21.31 -21.47
CA SER A 91 5.50 20.92 -21.08
C SER A 91 4.62 22.14 -20.82
#